data_AF-A2Q3X3-F1
#
_entry.id   AF-A2Q3X3-F1
#
_cell.length_a   1.000
_cell.length_b   1.000
_cell.length_c   1.000
_cell.angle_alpha   90.00
_cell.angle_beta   90.00
_cell.angle_gamma   90.00
#
_symmetry.space_group_name_H-M   'P 1'
#
loop_
_entity.id
_entity.type
_entity.pdbx_description
1 polymer ?
#
loop_
_entity_poly.entity_id
_entity_poly.type
_entity_poly.pdbx_seq_one_letter_code
_entity_poly.pdbx_strand_id
1 'polypeptide(L)'
;MEKGKGRVCVTGGTGFIGSWIIKRLLEDGYTVNTTVRSNPGQKKDVSFLTDLPNASQKLQIFNADLSNPESFNAAIEGCIGVFHTATPVDFELKEPEEIVIKRTIDGALGILKACKNSKTVKRVVYTSSASAVCMQNKEVEVMDESYWSDVNNLRTLKPFAWSYAVSKTLAEKAVLEFGEQHGLDIVTLLPTFVVGPFICPKLPSSVHSSLAFLFGGINKNPLMLVSRTGMVHVDDVARAHIFLLEHPNPKGRYNCSPFIANIEEIVDLVSSKYPELQMPTSK
;
A
#
# COMPACT_ATOMS: atom_id res chain seq x y z
N MET A 1 -12.45 32.94 3.99
CA MET A 1 -12.50 31.56 4.49
C MET A 1 -12.07 30.66 3.34
N GLU A 2 -10.88 30.07 3.41
CA GLU A 2 -10.47 29.08 2.40
C GLU A 2 -11.48 27.92 2.40
N LYS A 3 -12.12 27.67 1.26
CA LYS A 3 -12.92 26.45 1.08
C LYS A 3 -11.98 25.26 1.24
N GLY A 4 -12.17 24.46 2.28
CA GLY A 4 -11.38 23.23 2.48
C GLY A 4 -11.47 22.30 1.26
N LYS A 5 -10.41 21.52 1.00
CA LYS A 5 -10.31 20.61 -0.17
C LYS A 5 -11.33 19.45 -0.18
N GLY A 6 -12.16 19.35 0.86
CA GLY A 6 -13.17 18.31 1.04
C GLY A 6 -12.71 17.24 2.03
N ARG A 7 -13.58 16.23 2.21
CA ARG A 7 -13.35 15.11 3.12
C ARG A 7 -12.94 13.87 2.34
N VAL A 8 -11.92 13.15 2.78
CA VAL A 8 -11.45 11.89 2.15
C VAL A 8 -11.33 10.79 3.19
N CYS A 9 -11.39 9.53 2.76
CA CYS A 9 -11.18 8.37 3.62
C CYS A 9 -9.88 7.65 3.27
N VAL A 10 -9.03 7.36 4.25
CA VAL A 10 -7.84 6.51 4.09
C VAL A 10 -8.06 5.21 4.87
N THR A 11 -8.15 4.08 4.18
CA THR A 11 -8.27 2.79 4.88
C THR A 11 -6.90 2.29 5.33
N GLY A 12 -6.83 1.67 6.52
CA GLY A 12 -5.57 1.11 7.01
C GLY A 12 -4.57 2.16 7.50
N GLY A 13 -5.06 3.24 8.12
CA GLY A 13 -4.24 4.40 8.49
C GLY A 13 -3.11 4.14 9.48
N THR A 14 -3.12 3.02 10.20
CA THR A 14 -1.99 2.64 11.06
C THR A 14 -0.79 2.06 10.29
N GLY A 15 -0.96 1.78 8.99
CA GLY A 15 0.10 1.23 8.14
C GLY A 15 1.11 2.28 7.71
N PHE A 16 2.23 1.82 7.15
CA PHE A 16 3.31 2.67 6.68
C PHE A 16 2.84 3.69 5.63
N ILE A 17 2.29 3.21 4.51
CA ILE A 17 1.79 4.07 3.42
C ILE A 17 0.57 4.88 3.89
N GLY A 18 -0.39 4.23 4.57
CA GLY A 18 -1.64 4.87 5.01
C GLY A 18 -1.39 6.06 5.96
N SER A 19 -0.50 5.90 6.95
CA SER A 19 -0.16 6.98 7.88
C SER A 19 0.54 8.15 7.18
N TRP A 20 1.41 7.88 6.21
CA TRP A 20 2.10 8.92 5.45
C TRP A 20 1.16 9.69 4.50
N ILE A 21 0.19 9.00 3.88
CA ILE A 21 -0.89 9.64 3.11
C ILE A 21 -1.72 10.55 4.01
N ILE A 22 -2.10 10.10 5.21
CA ILE A 22 -2.85 10.94 6.17
C ILE A 22 -2.07 12.21 6.52
N LYS A 23 -0.78 12.08 6.83
CA LYS A 23 0.10 13.22 7.10
C LYS A 23 0.07 14.23 5.95
N ARG A 24 0.25 13.78 4.71
CA ARG A 24 0.23 14.66 3.53
C ARG A 24 -1.13 15.29 3.26
N LEU A 25 -2.21 14.54 3.39
CA LEU A 25 -3.56 15.07 3.21
C LEU A 25 -3.89 16.18 4.22
N LEU A 26 -3.48 16.02 5.48
CA LEU A 26 -3.66 17.05 6.52
C LEU A 26 -2.85 18.32 6.22
N GLU A 27 -1.61 18.16 5.73
CA GLU A 27 -0.75 19.26 5.26
C GLU A 27 -1.39 20.00 4.06
N ASP A 28 -1.98 19.25 3.13
CA ASP A 28 -2.65 19.79 1.94
C ASP A 28 -4.05 20.37 2.23
N GLY A 29 -4.49 20.33 3.49
CA GLY A 29 -5.69 21.01 3.98
C GLY A 29 -6.98 20.19 3.90
N TYR A 30 -6.92 18.89 3.59
CA TYR A 30 -8.09 17.99 3.60
C TYR A 30 -8.61 17.71 5.01
N THR A 31 -9.90 17.37 5.12
CA THR A 31 -10.44 16.62 6.25
C THR A 31 -10.29 15.14 5.98
N VAL A 32 -9.74 14.38 6.92
CA VAL A 32 -9.38 12.97 6.74
C VAL A 32 -10.18 12.11 7.70
N ASN A 33 -10.97 11.20 7.16
CA ASN A 33 -11.43 10.02 7.87
C ASN A 33 -10.38 8.92 7.68
N THR A 34 -10.07 8.16 8.72
CA THR A 34 -9.21 6.98 8.59
C THR A 34 -9.82 5.77 9.28
N THR A 35 -9.53 4.58 8.77
CA THR A 35 -9.92 3.33 9.44
C THR A 35 -8.75 2.63 10.10
N VAL A 36 -9.00 2.11 11.30
CA VAL A 36 -8.09 1.28 12.08
C VAL A 36 -8.81 0.02 12.52
N ARG A 37 -8.09 -1.09 12.64
CA ARG A 37 -8.67 -2.35 13.13
C ARG A 37 -8.51 -2.44 14.64
N SER A 38 -9.61 -2.45 15.39
CA SER A 38 -9.59 -2.72 16.83
C SER A 38 -9.37 -4.19 17.12
N ASN A 39 -8.49 -4.48 18.07
CA ASN A 39 -8.32 -5.82 18.63
C ASN A 39 -8.84 -5.82 20.07
N PRO A 40 -9.80 -6.69 20.43
CA PRO A 40 -10.22 -6.83 21.82
C PRO A 40 -9.02 -7.09 22.74
N GLY A 41 -8.86 -6.28 23.78
CA GLY A 41 -7.77 -6.42 24.76
C GLY A 41 -6.43 -5.75 24.38
N GLN A 42 -6.30 -5.15 23.20
CA GLN A 42 -5.11 -4.37 22.81
C GLN A 42 -5.51 -2.96 22.37
N LYS A 43 -5.17 -1.95 23.17
CA LYS A 43 -5.19 -0.57 22.69
C LYS A 43 -4.10 -0.42 21.64
N LYS A 44 -4.49 -0.18 20.38
CA LYS A 44 -3.53 0.30 19.38
C LYS A 44 -3.20 1.75 19.68
N ASP A 45 -1.91 2.03 19.76
CA ASP A 45 -1.44 3.39 19.76
C ASP A 45 -1.77 4.04 18.42
N VAL A 46 -2.42 5.20 18.48
CA VAL A 46 -2.75 6.05 17.34
C VAL A 46 -2.27 7.49 17.56
N SER A 47 -1.46 7.73 18.60
CA SER A 47 -0.90 9.04 18.94
C SER A 47 -0.14 9.65 17.77
N PHE A 48 0.67 8.86 17.07
CA PHE A 48 1.39 9.28 15.87
C PHE A 48 0.49 9.79 14.72
N LEU A 49 -0.81 9.51 14.74
CA LEU A 49 -1.78 10.12 13.82
C LEU A 49 -2.46 11.35 14.46
N THR A 50 -2.86 11.26 15.73
CA THR A 50 -3.56 12.36 16.42
C THR A 50 -2.68 13.54 16.76
N ASP A 51 -1.36 13.34 16.83
CA ASP A 51 -0.35 14.36 17.12
C ASP A 51 0.14 15.07 15.85
N LEU A 52 -0.34 14.64 14.67
CA LEU A 52 -0.03 15.33 13.43
C LEU A 52 -0.62 16.75 13.43
N PRO A 53 0.06 17.73 12.79
CA PRO A 53 -0.51 19.06 12.60
C PRO A 53 -1.91 18.99 11.99
N ASN A 54 -2.84 19.79 12.54
CA ASN A 54 -4.26 19.85 12.16
C ASN A 54 -5.11 18.60 12.45
N ALA A 55 -4.55 17.52 13.01
CA ALA A 55 -5.32 16.30 13.25
C ALA A 55 -6.48 16.51 14.22
N SER A 56 -6.30 17.30 15.28
CA SER A 56 -7.37 17.56 16.26
C SER A 56 -8.62 18.21 15.66
N GLN A 57 -8.50 18.97 14.56
CA GLN A 57 -9.64 19.57 13.87
C GLN A 57 -10.07 18.80 12.61
N LYS A 58 -9.15 18.09 11.96
CA LYS A 58 -9.35 17.55 10.60
C LYS A 58 -9.24 16.03 10.49
N LEU A 59 -8.84 15.30 11.53
CA LEU A 59 -8.74 13.84 11.52
C LEU A 59 -9.87 13.20 12.31
N GLN A 60 -10.53 12.20 11.73
CA GLN A 60 -11.49 11.33 12.41
C GLN A 60 -11.07 9.86 12.23
N ILE A 61 -11.02 9.12 13.33
CA ILE A 61 -10.58 7.72 13.34
C ILE A 61 -11.79 6.82 13.58
N PHE A 62 -11.98 5.85 12.69
CA PHE A 62 -13.07 4.88 12.71
C PHE A 62 -12.52 3.47 12.90
N ASN A 63 -13.26 2.63 13.62
CA ASN A 63 -12.95 1.21 13.66
C ASN A 63 -13.55 0.49 12.43
N ALA A 64 -12.72 -0.22 11.66
CA ALA A 64 -13.19 -1.05 10.56
C ALA A 64 -12.29 -2.28 10.32
N ASP A 65 -12.88 -3.35 9.80
CA ASP A 65 -12.19 -4.61 9.49
C ASP A 65 -12.63 -5.12 8.11
N LEU A 66 -11.67 -5.58 7.29
CA LEU A 66 -11.93 -6.17 5.97
C LEU A 66 -12.83 -7.41 6.03
N SER A 67 -12.87 -8.10 7.18
CA SER A 67 -13.76 -9.23 7.44
C SER A 67 -15.22 -8.80 7.69
N ASN A 68 -15.46 -7.51 7.95
CA ASN A 68 -16.79 -6.91 8.09
C ASN A 68 -16.89 -5.63 7.24
N PRO A 69 -17.13 -5.74 5.92
CA PRO A 69 -17.04 -4.57 5.04
C PRO A 69 -18.04 -3.45 5.32
N GLU A 70 -19.16 -3.74 5.99
CA GLU A 70 -20.12 -2.71 6.41
C GLU A 70 -19.53 -1.74 7.45
N SER A 71 -18.51 -2.17 8.19
CA SER A 71 -17.81 -1.33 9.17
C SER A 71 -17.11 -0.11 8.55
N PHE A 72 -16.91 -0.09 7.23
CA PHE A 72 -16.31 1.05 6.53
C PHE A 72 -17.33 2.15 6.17
N ASN A 73 -18.64 1.89 6.26
CA ASN A 73 -19.68 2.81 5.80
C ASN A 73 -19.56 4.20 6.46
N ALA A 74 -19.48 4.25 7.79
CA ALA A 74 -19.37 5.49 8.54
C ALA A 74 -18.11 6.30 8.21
N ALA A 75 -17.00 5.62 7.89
CA ALA A 75 -15.76 6.29 7.51
C ALA A 75 -15.80 6.86 6.09
N ILE A 76 -16.63 6.31 5.21
CA ILE A 76 -16.73 6.69 3.79
C ILE A 76 -17.85 7.71 3.55
N GLU A 77 -18.86 7.77 4.43
CA GLU A 77 -19.97 8.70 4.31
C GLU A 77 -19.50 10.16 4.22
N GLY A 78 -19.97 10.87 3.18
CA GLY A 78 -19.62 12.26 2.92
C GLY A 78 -18.21 12.50 2.37
N CYS A 79 -17.42 11.43 2.13
CA CYS A 79 -16.10 11.56 1.51
C CYS A 79 -16.23 11.80 0.00
N ILE A 80 -15.39 12.69 -0.53
CA ILE A 80 -15.26 12.93 -1.98
C ILE A 80 -14.31 11.93 -2.65
N GLY A 81 -13.48 11.25 -1.88
CA GLY A 81 -12.49 10.31 -2.38
C GLY A 81 -12.06 9.31 -1.32
N VAL A 82 -11.63 8.13 -1.76
CA VAL A 82 -11.16 7.06 -0.87
C VAL A 82 -9.79 6.55 -1.32
N PHE A 83 -8.84 6.49 -0.41
CA PHE A 83 -7.54 5.84 -0.57
C PHE A 83 -7.60 4.46 0.07
N HIS A 84 -7.72 3.42 -0.74
CA HIS A 84 -7.78 2.06 -0.23
C HIS A 84 -6.37 1.46 -0.11
N THR A 85 -5.78 1.60 1.07
CA THR A 85 -4.43 1.07 1.38
C THR A 85 -4.44 -0.17 2.27
N ALA A 86 -5.56 -0.43 2.97
CA ALA A 86 -5.70 -1.59 3.82
C ALA A 86 -5.59 -2.90 3.02
N THR A 87 -4.70 -3.79 3.43
CA THR A 87 -4.60 -5.15 2.89
C THR A 87 -4.15 -6.11 3.98
N PRO A 88 -4.63 -7.36 4.01
CA PRO A 88 -4.02 -8.39 4.86
C PRO A 88 -2.61 -8.67 4.36
N VAL A 89 -1.63 -8.60 5.26
CA VAL A 89 -0.24 -8.95 4.96
C VAL A 89 0.09 -10.20 5.76
N ASP A 90 0.16 -11.35 5.09
CA ASP A 90 0.63 -12.60 5.67
C ASP A 90 1.74 -13.19 4.78
N PHE A 91 2.98 -12.86 5.12
CA PHE A 91 4.16 -13.42 4.45
C PHE A 91 4.62 -14.75 5.05
N GLU A 92 4.05 -15.15 6.20
CA GLU A 92 4.44 -16.36 6.93
C GLU A 92 3.54 -17.57 6.59
N LEU A 93 2.57 -17.40 5.69
CA LEU A 93 1.62 -18.44 5.27
C LEU A 93 0.92 -19.10 6.46
N LYS A 94 0.59 -18.32 7.48
CA LYS A 94 -0.11 -18.80 8.67
C LYS A 94 -1.55 -19.18 8.37
N GLU A 95 -2.15 -18.50 7.39
CA GLU A 95 -3.48 -18.80 6.88
C GLU A 95 -3.39 -19.39 5.46
N PRO A 96 -4.30 -20.30 5.09
CA PRO A 96 -4.45 -20.76 3.70
C PRO A 96 -4.59 -19.60 2.70
N GLU A 97 -3.93 -19.73 1.54
CA GLU A 97 -3.91 -18.74 0.46
C GLU A 97 -5.33 -18.30 0.10
N GLU A 98 -6.25 -19.25 -0.04
CA GLU A 98 -7.63 -19.03 -0.46
C GLU A 98 -8.39 -18.15 0.53
N ILE A 99 -8.11 -18.30 1.84
CA ILE A 99 -8.72 -17.47 2.89
C ILE A 99 -8.20 -16.05 2.81
N VAL A 100 -6.88 -15.87 2.64
CA VAL A 100 -6.25 -14.56 2.51
C VAL A 100 -6.76 -13.83 1.26
N ILE A 101 -6.83 -14.53 0.12
CA ILE A 101 -7.33 -13.99 -1.15
C ILE A 101 -8.79 -13.59 -1.01
N LYS A 102 -9.65 -14.50 -0.51
CA LYS A 102 -11.08 -14.23 -0.34
C LYS A 102 -11.30 -13.02 0.55
N ARG A 103 -10.61 -12.93 1.70
CA ARG A 103 -10.69 -11.77 2.60
C ARG A 103 -10.21 -10.47 1.95
N THR A 104 -9.18 -10.54 1.11
CA THR A 104 -8.65 -9.37 0.39
C THR A 104 -9.63 -8.88 -0.67
N ILE A 105 -10.18 -9.78 -1.49
CA ILE A 105 -11.15 -9.45 -2.54
C ILE A 105 -12.47 -8.98 -1.93
N ASP A 106 -13.06 -9.75 -1.01
CA ASP A 106 -14.35 -9.41 -0.39
C ASP A 106 -14.27 -8.08 0.36
N GLY A 107 -13.17 -7.85 1.09
CA GLY A 107 -12.91 -6.60 1.79
C GLY A 107 -12.81 -5.42 0.83
N ALA A 108 -12.06 -5.55 -0.26
CA ALA A 108 -11.94 -4.50 -1.28
C ALA A 108 -13.28 -4.21 -1.95
N LEU A 109 -13.99 -5.24 -2.42
CA LEU A 109 -15.29 -5.09 -3.07
C LEU A 109 -16.34 -4.50 -2.13
N GLY A 110 -16.33 -4.85 -0.85
CA GLY A 110 -17.21 -4.27 0.14
C GLY A 110 -16.95 -2.78 0.38
N ILE A 111 -15.68 -2.35 0.42
CA ILE A 111 -15.31 -0.93 0.45
C ILE A 111 -15.80 -0.20 -0.80
N LEU A 112 -15.65 -0.80 -1.99
CA LEU A 112 -16.14 -0.19 -3.24
C LEU A 112 -17.67 -0.08 -3.28
N LYS A 113 -18.38 -1.07 -2.74
CA LYS A 113 -19.84 -0.99 -2.53
C LYS A 113 -20.21 0.17 -1.61
N ALA A 114 -19.49 0.35 -0.50
CA ALA A 114 -19.70 1.49 0.40
C ALA A 114 -19.43 2.83 -0.30
N CYS A 115 -18.36 2.92 -1.10
CA CYS A 115 -18.05 4.09 -1.92
C CYS A 115 -19.20 4.43 -2.87
N LYS A 116 -19.69 3.44 -3.62
CA LYS A 116 -20.83 3.62 -4.52
C LYS A 116 -22.10 4.07 -3.78
N ASN A 117 -22.42 3.42 -2.66
CA ASN A 117 -23.62 3.70 -1.88
C ASN A 117 -23.60 5.09 -1.23
N SER A 118 -22.41 5.64 -0.95
CA SER A 118 -22.24 6.98 -0.38
C SER A 118 -22.73 8.11 -1.30
N LYS A 119 -22.80 7.88 -2.62
CA LYS A 119 -23.11 8.86 -3.68
C LYS A 119 -22.22 10.12 -3.71
N THR A 120 -21.25 10.23 -2.80
CA THR A 120 -20.40 11.42 -2.61
C THR A 120 -18.97 11.16 -3.08
N VAL A 121 -18.53 9.90 -3.01
CA VAL A 121 -17.21 9.49 -3.51
C VAL A 121 -17.16 9.64 -5.03
N LYS A 122 -16.23 10.47 -5.49
CA LYS A 122 -15.99 10.74 -6.91
C LYS A 122 -14.93 9.82 -7.48
N ARG A 123 -13.95 9.39 -6.69
CA ARG A 123 -12.86 8.50 -7.11
C ARG A 123 -12.33 7.66 -5.95
N VAL A 124 -11.96 6.43 -6.26
CA VAL A 124 -11.19 5.56 -5.38
C VAL A 124 -9.78 5.39 -5.94
N VAL A 125 -8.77 5.66 -5.12
CA VAL A 125 -7.37 5.36 -5.42
C VAL A 125 -7.01 4.08 -4.66
N TYR A 126 -6.82 2.98 -5.38
CA TYR A 126 -6.48 1.68 -4.81
C TYR A 126 -4.96 1.47 -4.81
N THR A 127 -4.38 1.18 -3.65
CA THR A 127 -2.97 0.80 -3.57
C THR A 127 -2.82 -0.67 -3.97
N SER A 128 -2.42 -0.93 -5.21
CA SER A 128 -2.02 -2.26 -5.67
C SER A 128 -0.55 -2.54 -5.29
N SER A 129 0.20 -3.28 -6.10
CA SER A 129 1.61 -3.58 -5.91
C SER A 129 2.26 -3.93 -7.24
N ALA A 130 3.53 -3.62 -7.40
CA ALA A 130 4.32 -4.10 -8.52
C ALA A 130 4.33 -5.64 -8.64
N SER A 131 4.06 -6.37 -7.54
CA SER A 131 3.90 -7.84 -7.58
C SER A 131 2.69 -8.30 -8.44
N ALA A 132 1.77 -7.40 -8.79
CA ALA A 132 0.69 -7.65 -9.75
C ALA A 132 1.11 -7.46 -11.22
N VAL A 133 2.36 -7.03 -11.45
CA VAL A 133 2.93 -6.76 -12.79
C VAL A 133 4.10 -7.70 -13.07
N CYS A 134 5.07 -7.78 -12.15
CA CYS A 134 6.40 -8.29 -12.48
C CYS A 134 6.63 -9.79 -12.29
N MET A 135 5.66 -10.53 -11.76
CA MET A 135 5.85 -11.94 -11.44
C MET A 135 5.43 -12.84 -12.62
N GLN A 136 6.27 -12.87 -13.66
CA GLN A 136 6.07 -13.65 -14.86
C GLN A 136 7.36 -14.40 -15.27
N ASN A 137 7.22 -15.49 -16.02
CA ASN A 137 8.35 -16.33 -16.48
C ASN A 137 9.25 -15.70 -17.54
N LYS A 138 8.86 -14.55 -18.10
CA LYS A 138 9.60 -13.91 -19.18
C LYS A 138 10.52 -12.86 -18.59
N GLU A 139 11.82 -12.99 -18.86
CA GLU A 139 12.76 -11.89 -18.63
C GLU A 139 12.35 -10.72 -19.53
N VAL A 140 11.82 -9.67 -18.91
CA VAL A 140 11.46 -8.43 -19.58
C VAL A 140 12.17 -7.31 -18.84
N GLU A 141 12.93 -6.51 -19.58
CA GLU A 141 13.77 -5.45 -19.02
C GLU A 141 12.94 -4.29 -18.46
N VAL A 142 11.84 -3.93 -19.13
CA VAL A 142 10.94 -2.84 -18.73
C VAL A 142 9.50 -3.32 -18.81
N MET A 143 8.76 -3.18 -17.71
CA MET A 143 7.35 -3.54 -17.64
C MET A 143 6.51 -2.29 -17.36
N ASP A 144 5.56 -2.02 -18.24
CA ASP A 144 4.56 -0.97 -18.07
C ASP A 144 3.27 -1.55 -17.45
N GLU A 145 2.22 -0.73 -17.38
CA GLU A 145 0.96 -1.08 -16.74
C GLU A 145 0.07 -2.05 -17.54
N SER A 146 0.46 -2.40 -18.77
CA SER A 146 -0.22 -3.44 -19.56
C SER A 146 0.08 -4.85 -19.07
N TYR A 147 1.18 -5.02 -18.32
CA TYR A 147 1.63 -6.32 -17.81
C TYR A 147 0.86 -6.77 -16.57
N TRP A 148 0.65 -8.08 -16.48
CA TRP A 148 0.03 -8.73 -15.33
C TRP A 148 0.83 -9.96 -14.93
N SER A 149 1.00 -10.16 -13.63
CA SER A 149 1.60 -11.38 -13.08
C SER A 149 0.80 -12.64 -13.44
N ASP A 150 1.51 -13.73 -13.69
CA ASP A 150 0.91 -15.02 -14.04
C ASP A 150 0.55 -15.82 -12.78
N VAL A 151 -0.73 -15.77 -12.41
CA VAL A 151 -1.27 -16.44 -11.22
C VAL A 151 -1.08 -17.96 -11.26
N ASN A 152 -1.21 -18.58 -12.44
CA ASN A 152 -1.06 -20.03 -12.55
C ASN A 152 0.40 -20.42 -12.30
N ASN A 153 1.32 -19.68 -12.92
CA ASN A 153 2.74 -19.89 -12.72
C ASN A 153 3.17 -19.64 -11.27
N LEU A 154 2.70 -18.57 -10.64
CA LEU A 154 2.96 -18.27 -9.23
C LEU A 154 2.55 -19.42 -8.30
N ARG A 155 1.39 -20.05 -8.57
CA ARG A 155 0.91 -21.21 -7.79
C ARG A 155 1.70 -22.49 -8.06
N THR A 156 2.26 -22.64 -9.26
CA THR A 156 3.12 -23.78 -9.61
C THR A 156 4.51 -23.66 -9.01
N LEU A 157 5.19 -22.53 -9.22
CA LEU A 157 6.58 -22.33 -8.81
C LEU A 157 6.72 -21.96 -7.33
N LYS A 158 5.68 -21.33 -6.76
CA LYS A 158 5.65 -20.84 -5.37
C LYS A 158 6.92 -20.08 -4.95
N PRO A 159 7.40 -19.09 -5.75
CA PRO A 159 8.56 -18.29 -5.38
C PRO A 159 8.31 -17.49 -4.10
N PHE A 160 9.33 -16.84 -3.55
CA PHE A 160 9.14 -15.95 -2.40
C PHE A 160 8.01 -14.92 -2.67
N ALA A 161 7.15 -14.71 -1.66
CA ALA A 161 5.97 -13.83 -1.74
C ALA A 161 4.92 -14.20 -2.82
N TRP A 162 4.92 -15.42 -3.36
CA TRP A 162 3.96 -15.85 -4.40
C TRP A 162 2.49 -15.64 -4.00
N SER A 163 2.12 -16.00 -2.77
CA SER A 163 0.73 -15.89 -2.28
C SER A 163 0.27 -14.44 -2.19
N TYR A 164 1.18 -13.55 -1.77
CA TYR A 164 0.96 -12.11 -1.76
C TYR A 164 0.79 -11.58 -3.19
N ALA A 165 1.65 -11.99 -4.13
CA ALA A 165 1.54 -11.61 -5.54
C ALA A 165 0.21 -12.07 -6.15
N VAL A 166 -0.22 -13.31 -5.89
CA VAL A 166 -1.52 -13.82 -6.33
C VAL A 166 -2.66 -12.98 -5.73
N SER A 167 -2.64 -12.74 -4.42
CA SER A 167 -3.67 -11.94 -3.73
C SER A 167 -3.79 -10.53 -4.30
N LYS A 168 -2.67 -9.82 -4.48
CA LYS A 168 -2.66 -8.47 -5.07
C LYS A 168 -3.13 -8.46 -6.51
N THR A 169 -2.70 -9.44 -7.31
CA THR A 169 -3.10 -9.56 -8.73
C THR A 169 -4.60 -9.77 -8.87
N LEU A 170 -5.17 -10.72 -8.13
CA LEU A 170 -6.60 -11.04 -8.21
C LEU A 170 -7.46 -9.93 -7.62
N ALA A 171 -7.04 -9.31 -6.51
CA ALA A 171 -7.75 -8.19 -5.92
C ALA A 171 -7.77 -6.97 -6.85
N GLU A 172 -6.66 -6.63 -7.50
CA GLU A 172 -6.63 -5.50 -8.43
C GLU A 172 -7.55 -5.73 -9.64
N LYS A 173 -7.55 -6.94 -10.22
CA LYS A 173 -8.47 -7.30 -11.30
C LYS A 173 -9.93 -7.14 -10.89
N ALA A 174 -10.31 -7.67 -9.73
CA ALA A 174 -11.68 -7.55 -9.21
C ALA A 174 -12.07 -6.09 -8.90
N VAL A 175 -11.13 -5.28 -8.40
CA VAL A 175 -11.34 -3.86 -8.14
C VAL A 175 -11.60 -3.08 -9.44
N LEU A 176 -10.79 -3.30 -10.48
CA LEU A 176 -10.97 -2.66 -11.79
C LEU A 176 -12.28 -3.10 -12.45
N GLU A 177 -12.57 -4.40 -12.46
CA GLU A 177 -13.81 -4.96 -13.00
C GLU A 177 -15.05 -4.37 -12.30
N PHE A 178 -15.02 -4.23 -10.97
CA PHE A 178 -16.10 -3.60 -10.23
C PHE A 178 -16.33 -2.15 -10.69
N GLY A 179 -15.26 -1.39 -10.88
CA GLY A 179 -15.31 0.00 -11.37
C GLY A 179 -16.02 0.11 -12.71
N GLU A 180 -15.61 -0.72 -13.67
CA GLU A 180 -16.21 -0.80 -15.01
C GLU A 180 -17.69 -1.17 -14.95
N GLN A 181 -18.06 -2.21 -14.20
CA GLN A 181 -19.44 -2.70 -14.12
C GLN A 181 -20.39 -1.73 -13.42
N HIS A 182 -19.88 -0.94 -12.47
CA HIS A 182 -20.73 -0.12 -11.60
C HIS A 182 -20.61 1.38 -11.83
N GLY A 183 -19.78 1.81 -12.79
CA GLY A 183 -19.56 3.22 -13.12
C GLY A 183 -18.85 3.98 -12.00
N LEU A 184 -18.04 3.30 -11.18
CA LEU A 184 -17.24 3.93 -10.13
C LEU A 184 -15.85 4.25 -10.69
N ASP A 185 -15.42 5.51 -10.58
CA ASP A 185 -14.07 5.92 -11.01
C ASP A 185 -13.03 5.33 -10.05
N ILE A 186 -12.22 4.42 -10.57
CA ILE A 186 -11.18 3.71 -9.83
C ILE A 186 -9.87 3.83 -10.61
N VAL A 187 -8.82 4.20 -9.88
CA VAL A 187 -7.44 4.21 -10.37
C VAL A 187 -6.57 3.42 -9.41
N THR A 188 -5.60 2.68 -9.94
CA THR A 188 -4.70 1.87 -9.14
C THR A 188 -3.28 2.43 -9.21
N LEU A 189 -2.62 2.51 -8.05
CA LEU A 189 -1.21 2.84 -7.95
C LEU A 189 -0.44 1.57 -7.59
N LEU A 190 0.63 1.28 -8.33
CA LEU A 190 1.44 0.06 -8.20
C LEU A 190 2.84 0.42 -7.69
N PRO A 191 3.00 0.65 -6.38
CA PRO A 191 4.31 0.89 -5.82
C PRO A 191 5.18 -0.38 -5.87
N THR A 192 6.48 -0.17 -6.10
CA THR A 192 7.52 -1.18 -5.85
C THR A 192 7.93 -1.18 -4.37
N PHE A 193 9.18 -1.48 -4.02
CA PHE A 193 9.60 -1.45 -2.62
C PHE A 193 9.56 -0.02 -2.08
N VAL A 194 8.59 0.22 -1.20
CA VAL A 194 8.44 1.52 -0.56
C VAL A 194 9.48 1.66 0.55
N VAL A 195 10.33 2.67 0.46
CA VAL A 195 11.36 3.01 1.44
C VAL A 195 11.22 4.46 1.89
N GLY A 196 11.86 4.81 3.01
CA GLY A 196 11.88 6.18 3.52
C GLY A 196 11.50 6.28 5.00
N PRO A 197 11.38 7.52 5.51
CA PRO A 197 10.99 7.79 6.90
C PRO A 197 9.55 7.30 7.16
N PHE A 198 9.24 6.98 8.41
CA PHE A 198 7.92 6.51 8.82
C PHE A 198 7.50 7.15 10.13
N ILE A 199 6.19 7.33 10.33
CA ILE A 199 5.60 7.82 11.59
C ILE A 199 4.90 6.70 12.36
N CYS A 200 4.63 5.55 11.72
CA CYS A 200 4.02 4.42 12.40
C CYS A 200 5.00 3.82 13.44
N PRO A 201 4.52 3.27 14.57
CA PRO A 201 5.35 2.88 15.69
C PRO A 201 6.20 1.62 15.43
N LYS A 202 5.88 0.86 14.37
CA LYS A 202 6.59 -0.35 13.98
C LYS A 202 7.42 -0.08 12.74
N LEU A 203 8.63 -0.66 12.70
CA LEU A 203 9.47 -0.68 11.51
C LEU A 203 8.71 -1.31 10.34
N PRO A 204 8.48 -0.58 9.22
CA PRO A 204 7.78 -1.13 8.07
C PRO A 204 8.51 -2.32 7.45
N SER A 205 7.77 -3.35 7.05
CA SER A 205 8.34 -4.59 6.48
C SER A 205 9.19 -4.33 5.22
N SER A 206 8.80 -3.39 4.36
CA SER A 206 9.56 -3.02 3.15
C SER A 206 10.89 -2.34 3.50
N VAL A 207 10.89 -1.46 4.51
CA VAL A 207 12.11 -0.80 5.01
C VAL A 207 13.03 -1.82 5.68
N HIS A 208 12.49 -2.67 6.55
CA HIS A 208 13.25 -3.77 7.17
C HIS A 208 13.89 -4.68 6.11
N SER A 209 13.12 -5.05 5.09
CA SER A 209 13.62 -5.92 4.02
C SER A 209 14.73 -5.26 3.20
N SER A 210 14.59 -3.96 2.89
CA SER A 210 15.58 -3.19 2.14
C SER A 210 16.89 -2.99 2.91
N LEU A 211 16.84 -3.08 4.24
CA LEU A 211 17.97 -2.92 5.15
C LEU A 211 18.38 -4.25 5.81
N ALA A 212 17.93 -5.39 5.29
CA ALA A 212 18.12 -6.68 5.93
C ALA A 212 19.59 -7.06 6.14
N PHE A 213 20.51 -6.53 5.32
CA PHE A 213 21.96 -6.71 5.52
C PHE A 213 22.45 -6.16 6.85
N LEU A 214 21.89 -5.04 7.34
CA LEU A 214 22.26 -4.46 8.64
C LEU A 214 21.85 -5.35 9.83
N PHE A 215 20.88 -6.24 9.64
CA PHE A 215 20.37 -7.13 10.68
C PHE A 215 20.98 -8.54 10.62
N GLY A 216 22.10 -8.73 9.90
CA GLY A 216 22.73 -10.03 9.69
C GLY A 216 21.89 -10.98 8.80
N GLY A 217 21.00 -10.41 7.98
CA GLY A 217 19.98 -11.13 7.23
C GLY A 217 20.30 -11.41 5.77
N ILE A 218 21.51 -11.12 5.26
CA ILE A 218 21.85 -11.34 3.84
C ILE A 218 21.53 -12.78 3.41
N ASN A 219 21.95 -13.77 4.20
CA ASN A 219 21.73 -15.20 3.90
C ASN A 219 20.35 -15.72 4.34
N LYS A 220 19.53 -14.90 5.00
CA LYS A 220 18.23 -15.29 5.57
C LYS A 220 17.04 -14.58 4.93
N ASN A 221 17.27 -13.60 4.07
CA ASN A 221 16.22 -12.87 3.38
C ASN A 221 16.28 -13.16 1.87
N PRO A 222 15.35 -13.97 1.33
CA PRO A 222 15.30 -14.28 -0.10
C PRO A 222 15.19 -13.06 -1.01
N LEU A 223 14.73 -11.91 -0.50
CA LEU A 223 14.70 -10.64 -1.24
C LEU A 223 16.11 -10.12 -1.58
N MET A 224 17.13 -10.53 -0.82
CA MET A 224 18.53 -10.18 -1.05
C MET A 224 19.14 -10.99 -2.20
N LEU A 225 18.46 -12.03 -2.68
CA LEU A 225 18.84 -12.82 -3.86
C LEU A 225 18.28 -12.22 -5.15
N VAL A 226 17.44 -11.19 -5.06
CA VAL A 226 16.87 -10.51 -6.24
C VAL A 226 17.88 -9.51 -6.76
N SER A 227 18.43 -9.77 -7.94
CA SER A 227 19.56 -9.01 -8.51
C SER A 227 19.23 -7.55 -8.83
N ARG A 228 17.95 -7.17 -9.01
CA ARG A 228 17.52 -5.79 -9.27
C ARG A 228 16.09 -5.57 -8.74
N THR A 229 15.93 -4.63 -7.82
CA THR A 229 14.65 -4.35 -7.17
C THR A 229 14.21 -2.91 -7.41
N GLY A 230 12.98 -2.72 -7.89
CA GLY A 230 12.39 -1.38 -7.99
C GLY A 230 12.15 -0.79 -6.60
N MET A 231 12.45 0.49 -6.43
CA MET A 231 12.30 1.21 -5.16
C MET A 231 11.62 2.56 -5.37
N VAL A 232 10.84 2.96 -4.37
CA VAL A 232 10.13 4.24 -4.37
C VAL A 232 10.10 4.85 -2.98
N HIS A 233 10.25 6.17 -2.90
CA HIS A 233 10.16 6.87 -1.62
C HIS A 233 8.70 6.96 -1.15
N VAL A 234 8.42 6.73 0.14
CA VAL A 234 7.05 6.78 0.69
C VAL A 234 6.35 8.12 0.46
N ASP A 235 7.12 9.20 0.42
CA ASP A 235 6.60 10.53 0.11
C ASP A 235 6.14 10.64 -1.35
N ASP A 236 6.88 10.06 -2.29
CA ASP A 236 6.47 9.99 -3.69
C ASP A 236 5.20 9.15 -3.84
N VAL A 237 5.12 8.02 -3.13
CA VAL A 237 3.91 7.19 -3.11
C VAL A 237 2.71 8.01 -2.60
N ALA A 238 2.85 8.72 -1.48
CA ALA A 238 1.74 9.52 -0.95
C ALA A 238 1.33 10.66 -1.88
N ARG A 239 2.31 11.39 -2.47
CA ARG A 239 2.03 12.43 -3.45
C ARG A 239 1.38 11.87 -4.71
N ALA A 240 1.80 10.71 -5.19
CA ALA A 240 1.20 10.04 -6.35
C ALA A 240 -0.26 9.65 -6.06
N HIS A 241 -0.58 9.17 -4.86
CA HIS A 241 -1.97 8.92 -4.47
C HIS A 241 -2.80 10.20 -4.55
N ILE A 242 -2.35 11.29 -3.90
CA ILE A 242 -3.07 12.57 -3.87
C ILE A 242 -3.21 13.13 -5.28
N PHE A 243 -2.14 13.09 -6.08
CA PHE A 243 -2.16 13.50 -7.48
C PHE A 243 -3.21 12.72 -8.27
N LEU A 244 -3.27 11.39 -8.14
CA LEU A 244 -4.29 10.59 -8.83
C LEU A 244 -5.73 10.90 -8.34
N LEU A 245 -5.91 11.33 -7.10
CA LEU A 245 -7.20 11.82 -6.65
C LEU A 245 -7.58 13.14 -7.32
N GLU A 246 -6.62 14.08 -7.43
CA GLU A 246 -6.85 15.44 -7.91
C GLU A 246 -6.82 15.58 -9.44
N HIS A 247 -6.08 14.71 -10.14
CA HIS A 247 -5.85 14.82 -11.58
C HIS A 247 -7.17 14.71 -12.36
N PRO A 248 -7.38 15.51 -13.42
CA PRO A 248 -8.55 15.35 -14.28
C PRO A 248 -8.42 14.07 -15.11
N ASN A 249 -9.39 13.17 -14.97
CA ASN A 249 -9.52 11.95 -15.78
C ASN A 249 -8.34 10.95 -15.81
N PRO A 250 -7.61 10.67 -14.71
CA PRO A 250 -6.73 9.52 -14.65
C PRO A 250 -7.55 8.25 -14.91
N LYS A 251 -6.95 7.30 -15.63
CA LYS A 251 -7.59 6.02 -15.96
C LYS A 251 -6.63 4.87 -15.76
N GLY A 252 -7.17 3.77 -15.24
CA GLY A 252 -6.46 2.50 -15.15
C GLY A 252 -5.40 2.48 -14.06
N ARG A 253 -4.22 2.04 -14.46
CA ARG A 253 -3.12 1.58 -13.59
C ARG A 253 -1.92 2.51 -13.74
N TYR A 254 -1.18 2.75 -12.66
CA TYR A 254 0.01 3.61 -12.65
C TYR A 254 1.16 2.96 -11.85
N ASN A 255 2.24 2.59 -12.53
CA ASN A 255 3.47 2.14 -11.90
C ASN A 255 4.11 3.30 -11.14
N CYS A 256 4.54 3.02 -9.90
CA CYS A 256 5.19 4.02 -9.04
C CYS A 256 6.56 3.47 -8.60
N SER A 257 7.54 3.58 -9.50
CA SER A 257 8.88 3.00 -9.33
C SER A 257 9.97 3.82 -10.05
N PRO A 258 10.41 4.94 -9.48
CA PRO A 258 11.39 5.82 -10.11
C PRO A 258 12.82 5.26 -10.15
N PHE A 259 13.15 4.30 -9.27
CA PHE A 259 14.51 3.78 -9.14
C PHE A 259 14.52 2.25 -9.18
N ILE A 260 15.64 1.70 -9.64
CA ILE A 260 15.98 0.28 -9.54
C ILE A 260 17.34 0.23 -8.88
N ALA A 261 17.50 -0.61 -7.86
CA ALA A 261 18.78 -0.85 -7.21
C ALA A 261 18.99 -2.34 -6.98
N ASN A 262 20.24 -2.79 -7.09
CA ASN A 262 20.67 -4.08 -6.58
C ASN A 262 21.15 -3.97 -5.13
N ILE A 263 21.44 -5.10 -4.50
CA ILE A 263 21.77 -5.08 -3.08
C ILE A 263 23.17 -4.52 -2.82
N GLU A 264 24.11 -4.75 -3.73
CA GLU A 264 25.47 -4.23 -3.67
C GLU A 264 25.47 -2.70 -3.68
N GLU A 265 24.70 -2.09 -4.59
CA GLU A 265 24.50 -0.64 -4.69
C GLU A 265 23.91 -0.05 -3.40
N ILE A 266 22.93 -0.74 -2.79
CA ILE A 266 22.34 -0.31 -1.52
C ILE A 266 23.39 -0.41 -0.39
N VAL A 267 24.14 -1.51 -0.32
CA VAL A 267 25.20 -1.70 0.69
C VAL A 267 26.28 -0.62 0.54
N ASP A 268 26.76 -0.37 -0.67
CA ASP A 268 27.78 0.64 -0.95
C ASP A 268 27.31 2.05 -0.57
N LEU A 269 26.06 2.39 -0.93
CA LEU A 269 25.45 3.67 -0.58
C LEU A 269 25.36 3.86 0.94
N VAL A 270 24.85 2.84 1.65
CA VAL A 270 24.68 2.92 3.11
C VAL A 270 26.03 2.95 3.80
N SER A 271 27.01 2.15 3.36
CA SER A 271 28.37 2.11 3.92
C SER A 271 29.09 3.44 3.77
N SER A 272 28.93 4.08 2.61
CA SER A 272 29.53 5.38 2.32
C SER A 272 28.91 6.51 3.16
N LYS A 273 27.60 6.41 3.45
CA LYS A 273 26.86 7.45 4.17
C LYS A 273 26.91 7.28 5.69
N TYR A 274 27.06 6.06 6.18
CA TYR A 274 27.03 5.68 7.59
C TYR A 274 28.20 4.74 7.92
N PRO A 275 29.46 5.26 7.88
CA PRO A 275 30.67 4.45 8.09
C PRO A 275 30.76 3.81 9.49
N GLU A 276 29.98 4.31 10.45
CA GLU A 276 29.87 3.76 11.81
C GLU A 276 29.08 2.44 11.88
N LEU A 277 28.28 2.12 10.86
CA LEU A 277 27.53 0.87 10.81
C LEU A 277 28.47 -0.28 10.44
N GLN A 278 28.54 -1.31 11.30
CA GLN A 278 29.29 -2.52 10.98
C GLN A 278 28.60 -3.26 9.83
N MET A 279 29.18 -3.16 8.65
CA MET A 279 28.68 -3.86 7.47
C MET A 279 29.09 -5.32 7.49
N PRO A 280 28.22 -6.24 7.04
CA PRO A 280 28.63 -7.62 6.83
C PRO A 280 29.80 -7.66 5.84
N THR A 281 30.97 -8.11 6.29
CA THR A 281 32.08 -8.42 5.38
C THR A 281 31.63 -9.54 4.45
N SER A 282 31.74 -9.33 3.13
CA SER A 282 31.47 -10.39 2.15
C SER A 282 32.37 -11.59 2.46
N LYS A 283 31.78 -12.71 2.87
CA LYS A 283 32.43 -14.01 2.89
C LYS A 283 31.48 -15.02 2.27
#